data_AF-A0A838JPV4-F1
#
_entry.id   AF-A0A838JPV4-F1
#
_cell.length_a   1.000
_cell.length_b   1.000
_cell.length_c   1.000
_cell.angle_alpha   90.00
_cell.angle_beta   90.00
_cell.angle_gamma   90.00
#
_symmetry.space_group_name_H-M   'P 1'
#
loop_
_entity.id
_entity.type
_entity.pdbx_description
1 polymer ?
#
loop_
_entity_poly.entity_id
_entity_poly.type
_entity_poly.pdbx_seq_one_letter_code
_entity_poly.pdbx_strand_id
1 'polypeptide(L)'
;MSRELTIGMLDELSTQITAYFEAYYSALRSEIAGHDALYDSIPHYFKGSREVVTNFCRDGVVIVHGPAETDEDTYVFESVLDTRVEDVVARYTPTLPSGESATLIDYSPYEDFGTFSLTEPLRQEENGRTYESDWTRMDIASWNNLGMWRDKRQARGLARNDLRPYLQEL
;
A
#
# COMPACT_ATOMS: atom_id res chain seq x y z
N MET A 1 -12.94 14.62 18.79
CA MET A 1 -13.26 13.59 19.79
C MET A 1 -12.58 12.31 19.35
N SER A 2 -11.63 11.79 20.14
CA SER A 2 -10.95 10.53 19.86
C SER A 2 -11.98 9.40 19.92
N ARG A 3 -12.24 8.74 18.80
CA ARG A 3 -12.98 7.49 18.77
C ARG A 3 -12.06 6.45 19.41
N GLU A 4 -12.39 5.93 20.58
CA GLU A 4 -11.64 4.80 21.14
C GLU A 4 -11.73 3.63 20.14
N LEU A 5 -10.60 3.25 19.55
CA LEU A 5 -10.51 2.07 18.71
C LEU A 5 -10.68 0.85 19.61
N THR A 6 -11.72 0.08 19.34
CA THR A 6 -11.94 -1.20 20.03
C THR A 6 -11.31 -2.32 19.22
N ILE A 7 -10.95 -3.42 19.90
CA ILE A 7 -10.44 -4.63 19.23
C ILE A 7 -11.42 -5.10 18.13
N GLY A 8 -12.73 -5.09 18.42
CA GLY A 8 -13.74 -5.47 17.43
C GLY A 8 -13.78 -4.57 16.18
N MET A 9 -13.46 -3.28 16.32
CA MET A 9 -13.31 -2.39 15.15
C MET A 9 -12.09 -2.72 14.32
N LEU A 10 -10.98 -3.11 14.96
CA LEU A 10 -9.76 -3.52 14.26
C LEU A 10 -9.96 -4.86 13.54
N ASP A 11 -10.68 -5.81 14.15
CA ASP A 11 -11.01 -7.10 13.52
C ASP A 11 -11.92 -6.92 12.29
N GLU A 12 -12.95 -6.06 12.41
CA GLU A 12 -13.82 -5.73 11.29
C GLU A 12 -13.03 -5.07 10.15
N LEU A 13 -12.16 -4.11 10.49
CA LEU A 13 -11.33 -3.41 9.53
C LEU A 13 -10.32 -4.35 8.86
N SER A 14 -9.71 -5.27 9.61
CA SER A 14 -8.81 -6.29 9.08
C SER A 14 -9.53 -7.15 8.05
N THR A 15 -10.75 -7.60 8.35
CA THR A 15 -11.60 -8.36 7.42
C THR A 15 -11.91 -7.55 6.15
N GLN A 16 -12.22 -6.26 6.29
CA GLN A 16 -12.51 -5.37 5.17
C GLN A 16 -11.26 -5.18 4.27
N ILE A 17 -10.11 -4.91 4.87
CA ILE A 17 -8.83 -4.72 4.19
C ILE A 17 -8.41 -5.99 3.44
N THR A 18 -8.43 -7.16 4.09
CA THR A 18 -8.14 -8.45 3.44
C THR A 18 -9.02 -8.62 2.21
N ALA A 19 -10.33 -8.48 2.39
CA ALA A 19 -11.29 -8.72 1.34
C ALA A 19 -11.21 -7.69 0.19
N TYR A 20 -10.72 -6.49 0.46
CA TYR A 20 -10.43 -5.46 -0.54
C TYR A 20 -9.21 -5.85 -1.38
N PHE A 21 -8.09 -6.19 -0.75
CA PHE A 21 -6.86 -6.51 -1.47
C PHE A 21 -6.88 -7.87 -2.15
N GLU A 22 -7.61 -8.85 -1.62
CA GLU A 22 -7.95 -10.08 -2.35
C GLU A 22 -8.64 -9.75 -3.68
N ALA A 23 -9.61 -8.82 -3.65
CA ALA A 23 -10.33 -8.41 -4.85
C ALA A 23 -9.43 -7.60 -5.81
N TYR A 24 -8.54 -6.75 -5.28
CA TYR A 24 -7.55 -6.00 -6.06
C TYR A 24 -6.59 -6.95 -6.78
N TYR A 25 -5.88 -7.82 -6.05
CA TYR A 25 -4.85 -8.69 -6.62
C TYR A 25 -5.42 -9.79 -7.51
N SER A 26 -6.60 -10.32 -7.18
CA SER A 26 -7.33 -11.22 -8.09
C SER A 26 -7.65 -10.55 -9.42
N ALA A 27 -8.13 -9.30 -9.41
CA ALA A 27 -8.38 -8.55 -10.63
C ALA A 27 -7.08 -8.22 -11.37
N LEU A 28 -6.05 -7.74 -10.67
CA LEU A 28 -4.75 -7.42 -11.23
C LEU A 28 -4.17 -8.61 -12.01
N ARG A 29 -4.11 -9.79 -11.39
CA ARG A 29 -3.64 -11.02 -12.04
C ARG A 29 -4.52 -11.44 -13.21
N SER A 30 -5.84 -11.25 -13.12
CA SER A 30 -6.77 -11.55 -14.23
C SER A 30 -6.53 -10.63 -15.43
N GLU A 31 -6.31 -9.33 -15.20
CA GLU A 31 -6.03 -8.35 -16.26
C GLU A 31 -4.67 -8.64 -16.92
N ILE A 32 -3.64 -8.97 -16.13
CA ILE A 32 -2.32 -9.39 -16.64
C ILE A 32 -2.44 -10.65 -17.50
N ALA A 33 -3.15 -11.68 -17.01
CA ALA A 33 -3.34 -12.92 -17.76
C ALA A 33 -4.12 -12.72 -19.07
N GLY A 34 -5.02 -11.73 -19.12
CA GLY A 34 -5.72 -11.33 -20.35
C GLY A 34 -4.82 -10.67 -21.40
N HIS A 35 -3.62 -10.21 -21.00
CA HIS A 35 -2.66 -9.48 -21.84
C HIS A 35 -1.26 -10.11 -21.77
N ASP A 36 -1.19 -11.45 -21.83
CA ASP A 36 0.06 -12.22 -21.70
C ASP A 36 1.16 -11.77 -22.69
N ALA A 37 0.78 -11.31 -23.89
CA ALA A 37 1.72 -10.76 -24.87
C ALA A 37 2.47 -9.50 -24.40
N LEU A 38 1.91 -8.76 -23.43
CA LEU A 38 2.48 -7.57 -22.82
C LEU A 38 3.09 -7.87 -21.44
N TYR A 39 3.16 -9.14 -21.02
CA TYR A 39 3.61 -9.51 -19.68
C TYR A 39 4.99 -8.92 -19.38
N ASP A 40 5.94 -9.02 -20.30
CA ASP A 40 7.31 -8.51 -20.09
C ASP A 40 7.39 -6.99 -19.94
N SER A 41 6.46 -6.23 -20.53
CA SER A 41 6.39 -4.77 -20.36
C SER A 41 5.72 -4.31 -19.07
N ILE A 42 5.00 -5.19 -18.39
CA ILE A 42 4.35 -4.86 -17.11
C ILE A 42 5.42 -4.79 -16.01
N PRO A 43 5.45 -3.71 -15.20
CA PRO A 43 6.42 -3.60 -14.12
C PRO A 43 6.36 -4.76 -13.13
N HIS A 44 7.54 -5.16 -12.62
CA HIS A 44 7.66 -6.30 -11.73
C HIS A 44 6.85 -6.13 -10.43
N TYR A 45 6.69 -4.91 -9.93
CA TYR A 45 5.91 -4.60 -8.73
C TYR A 45 4.39 -4.82 -8.89
N PHE A 46 3.88 -5.14 -10.09
CA PHE A 46 2.51 -5.64 -10.28
C PHE A 46 2.39 -7.18 -10.37
N LYS A 47 3.52 -7.90 -10.46
CA LYS A 47 3.54 -9.35 -10.74
C LYS A 47 3.77 -10.19 -9.49
N GLY A 48 3.20 -11.40 -9.46
CA GLY A 48 3.37 -12.37 -8.37
C GLY A 48 2.44 -12.13 -7.18
N SER A 49 2.69 -12.87 -6.11
CA SER A 49 1.91 -12.81 -4.87
C SER A 49 2.48 -11.79 -3.90
N ARG A 50 1.67 -11.36 -2.93
CA ARG A 50 1.98 -10.22 -2.05
C ARG A 50 1.86 -10.53 -0.59
N GLU A 51 2.84 -10.06 0.17
CA GLU A 51 2.70 -9.92 1.62
C GLU A 51 2.15 -8.52 1.90
N VAL A 52 0.98 -8.45 2.53
CA VAL A 52 0.28 -7.21 2.84
C VAL A 52 0.32 -7.00 4.35
N VAL A 53 1.16 -6.06 4.79
CA VAL A 53 1.32 -5.72 6.21
C VAL A 53 0.53 -4.45 6.52
N THR A 54 -0.49 -4.59 7.36
CA THR A 54 -1.33 -3.49 7.83
C THR A 54 -0.91 -3.04 9.23
N ASN A 55 -0.53 -1.78 9.36
CA ASN A 55 -0.17 -1.14 10.61
C ASN A 55 -1.30 -0.21 11.06
N PHE A 56 -2.00 -0.58 12.13
CA PHE A 56 -2.93 0.30 12.82
C PHE A 56 -2.14 1.25 13.72
N CYS A 57 -2.05 2.52 13.32
CA CYS A 57 -1.26 3.56 13.96
C CYS A 57 -2.13 4.42 14.90
N ARG A 58 -1.54 5.37 15.60
CA ARG A 58 -2.28 6.28 16.50
C ARG A 58 -3.38 7.06 15.78
N ASP A 59 -3.10 7.55 14.57
CA ASP A 59 -3.92 8.52 13.83
C ASP A 59 -4.42 8.02 12.46
N GLY A 60 -4.12 6.77 12.11
CA GLY A 60 -4.62 6.15 10.88
C GLY A 60 -4.05 4.75 10.64
N VAL A 61 -4.00 4.36 9.38
CA VAL A 61 -3.56 3.04 8.94
C VAL A 61 -2.53 3.20 7.82
N VAL A 62 -1.47 2.40 7.89
CA VAL A 62 -0.48 2.24 6.82
C VAL A 62 -0.50 0.79 6.37
N ILE A 63 -0.66 0.56 5.08
CA ILE A 63 -0.67 -0.77 4.46
C ILE A 63 0.49 -0.83 3.48
N VAL A 64 1.41 -1.75 3.71
CA VAL A 64 2.61 -1.92 2.90
C VAL A 64 2.57 -3.28 2.23
N HIS A 65 2.89 -3.29 0.94
CA HIS A 65 2.79 -4.46 0.09
C HIS A 65 4.18 -4.89 -0.35
N GLY A 66 4.70 -5.98 0.20
CA GLY A 66 5.96 -6.59 -0.21
C GLY A 66 5.76 -7.72 -1.21
N PRO A 67 6.83 -8.15 -1.92
CA PRO A 67 6.81 -9.44 -2.61
C PRO A 67 6.63 -10.56 -1.58
N ALA A 68 5.71 -11.51 -1.83
CA ALA A 68 5.60 -12.69 -0.99
C ALA A 68 6.72 -13.68 -1.28
N GLU A 69 7.20 -14.38 -0.24
CA GLU A 69 8.11 -15.54 -0.40
C GLU A 69 7.38 -16.80 -0.91
N THR A 70 6.04 -16.79 -0.88
CA THR A 70 5.18 -17.89 -1.29
C THR A 70 4.39 -17.53 -2.55
N ASP A 71 3.77 -18.54 -3.17
CA ASP A 71 2.88 -18.34 -4.31
C ASP A 71 1.47 -17.82 -3.92
N GLU A 72 1.24 -17.46 -2.66
CA GLU A 72 -0.06 -17.02 -2.15
C GLU A 72 0.04 -15.63 -1.49
N ASP A 73 -1.03 -14.84 -1.60
CA ASP A 73 -1.08 -13.56 -0.91
C ASP A 73 -1.23 -13.79 0.60
N THR A 74 -0.45 -13.08 1.42
CA THR A 74 -0.47 -13.16 2.87
C THR A 74 -0.85 -11.82 3.48
N TYR A 75 -1.50 -11.85 4.64
CA TYR A 75 -2.03 -10.66 5.30
C TYR A 75 -1.61 -10.66 6.77
N VAL A 76 -0.87 -9.63 7.18
CA VAL A 76 -0.38 -9.44 8.54
C VAL A 76 -0.96 -8.14 9.09
N PHE A 77 -1.41 -8.18 10.35
CA PHE A 77 -2.02 -7.03 11.02
C PHE A 77 -1.27 -6.72 12.32
N GLU A 78 -0.75 -5.50 12.41
CA GLU A 78 0.03 -5.00 13.54
C GLU A 78 -0.68 -3.81 14.17
N SER A 79 -0.69 -3.78 15.51
CA SER A 79 -1.26 -2.67 16.27
C SER A 79 -0.13 -1.87 16.92
N VAL A 80 0.19 -0.72 16.34
CA VAL A 80 1.21 0.24 16.79
C VAL A 80 0.54 1.58 17.15
N LEU A 81 -0.49 1.50 17.99
CA LEU A 81 -1.39 2.61 18.34
C LEU A 81 -0.69 3.75 19.11
N ASP A 82 0.55 3.55 19.54
CA ASP A 82 1.42 4.55 20.14
C ASP A 82 2.28 5.30 19.12
N THR A 83 2.32 4.88 17.86
CA THR A 83 3.15 5.45 16.79
C THR A 83 2.28 6.20 15.78
N ARG A 84 2.71 7.37 15.28
CA ARG A 84 1.97 8.10 14.22
C ARG A 84 2.16 7.45 12.85
N VAL A 85 1.24 7.68 11.92
CA VAL A 85 1.37 7.25 10.53
C VAL A 85 2.67 7.75 9.90
N GLU A 86 3.03 9.02 10.10
CA GLU A 86 4.29 9.59 9.55
C GLU A 86 5.54 8.78 9.97
N ASP A 87 5.59 8.36 11.23
CA ASP A 87 6.73 7.62 11.79
C ASP A 87 6.79 6.20 11.26
N VAL A 88 5.64 5.56 11.03
CA VAL A 88 5.57 4.23 10.42
C VAL A 88 5.98 4.31 8.95
N VAL A 89 5.47 5.28 8.19
CA VAL A 89 5.82 5.50 6.79
C VAL A 89 7.33 5.72 6.63
N ALA A 90 7.95 6.52 7.51
CA ALA A 90 9.39 6.77 7.47
C ALA A 90 10.24 5.49 7.59
N ARG A 91 9.76 4.42 8.23
CA ARG A 91 10.47 3.12 8.31
C ARG A 91 10.57 2.40 6.97
N TYR A 92 9.69 2.73 6.03
CA TYR A 92 9.60 2.12 4.72
C TYR A 92 10.24 2.98 3.62
N THR A 93 10.79 4.15 3.98
CA THR A 93 11.55 5.01 3.08
C THR A 93 13.01 4.58 3.06
N PRO A 94 13.66 4.48 1.88
CA PRO A 94 15.09 4.19 1.81
C PRO A 94 15.89 5.28 2.52
N THR A 95 16.76 4.88 3.44
CA THR A 95 17.71 5.81 4.07
C THR A 95 18.90 5.99 3.15
N LEU A 96 19.16 7.22 2.71
CA LEU A 96 20.34 7.54 1.91
C LEU A 96 21.62 7.48 2.76
N PRO A 97 22.80 7.21 2.16
CA PRO A 97 24.08 7.28 2.87
C PRO A 97 24.37 8.62 3.58
N SER A 98 23.83 9.74 3.10
CA SER A 98 23.87 11.03 3.82
C SER A 98 23.07 11.05 5.12
N GLY A 99 22.16 10.09 5.31
CA GLY A 99 21.14 10.08 6.37
C GLY A 99 19.86 10.82 5.98
N GLU A 100 19.78 11.39 4.77
CA GLU A 100 18.54 11.98 4.26
C GLU A 100 17.51 10.88 3.93
N SER A 101 16.24 11.17 4.22
CA SER A 101 15.09 10.32 3.91
C SER A 101 14.00 11.19 3.31
N ALA A 102 13.31 10.70 2.28
CA ALA A 102 12.17 11.41 1.73
C ALA A 102 11.00 11.47 2.73
N THR A 103 10.41 12.65 2.86
CA THR A 103 9.13 12.81 3.54
C THR A 103 8.02 12.46 2.56
N LEU A 104 7.37 11.31 2.76
CA LEU A 104 6.27 10.84 1.90
C LEU A 104 4.91 11.44 2.30
N ILE A 105 4.75 11.75 3.58
CA ILE A 105 3.54 12.36 4.12
C ILE A 105 3.95 13.32 5.24
N ASP A 106 3.36 14.51 5.24
CA ASP A 106 3.58 15.55 6.25
C ASP A 106 2.22 16.16 6.60
N TYR A 107 1.86 16.15 7.87
CA TYR A 107 0.58 16.65 8.36
C TYR A 107 0.69 17.13 9.81
N SER A 108 -0.11 18.15 10.14
CA SER A 108 -0.13 18.66 11.51
C SER A 108 -0.72 17.62 12.46
N PRO A 109 -0.28 17.56 13.73
CA PRO A 109 -0.94 16.72 14.72
C PRO A 109 -2.44 16.96 14.75
N TYR A 110 -3.22 15.87 14.73
CA TYR A 110 -4.69 15.88 14.74
C TYR A 110 -5.36 16.36 13.44
N GLU A 111 -4.58 16.66 12.39
CA GLU A 111 -5.12 16.96 11.07
C GLU A 111 -5.63 15.69 10.38
N ASP A 112 -6.75 15.81 9.69
CA ASP A 112 -7.22 14.75 8.80
C ASP A 112 -6.43 14.80 7.50
N PHE A 113 -5.42 13.94 7.38
CA PHE A 113 -4.56 13.86 6.20
C PHE A 113 -5.21 13.12 5.03
N GLY A 114 -6.43 12.59 5.14
CA GLY A 114 -7.11 11.95 4.02
C GLY A 114 -6.53 10.57 3.68
N THR A 115 -6.36 10.31 2.37
CA THR A 115 -5.90 9.02 1.82
C THR A 115 -4.78 9.22 0.82
N PHE A 116 -3.77 8.37 0.86
CA PHE A 116 -2.67 8.35 -0.10
C PHE A 116 -2.42 6.93 -0.58
N SER A 117 -2.09 6.78 -1.87
CA SER A 117 -1.67 5.51 -2.46
C SER A 117 -0.42 5.75 -3.28
N LEU A 118 0.64 5.02 -2.97
CA LEU A 118 1.87 4.94 -3.75
C LEU A 118 1.85 3.60 -4.48
N THR A 119 1.64 3.64 -5.79
CA THR A 119 1.45 2.44 -6.63
C THR A 119 2.75 1.88 -7.18
N GLU A 120 3.87 2.52 -6.87
CA GLU A 120 5.21 2.17 -7.34
C GLU A 120 6.20 2.37 -6.17
N PRO A 121 7.25 1.53 -6.07
CA PRO A 121 8.30 1.68 -5.06
C PRO A 121 8.91 3.09 -5.09
N LEU A 122 9.16 3.66 -3.91
CA LEU A 122 9.86 4.95 -3.83
C LEU A 122 11.30 4.80 -4.31
N ARG A 123 11.74 5.75 -5.15
CA ARG A 123 13.12 5.85 -5.63
C ARG A 123 13.73 7.18 -5.22
N GLN A 124 14.94 7.14 -4.68
CA GLN A 124 15.76 8.30 -4.37
C GLN A 124 17.13 8.17 -5.04
N GLU A 125 17.74 9.29 -5.42
CA GLU A 125 19.08 9.30 -6.01
C GLU A 125 20.07 10.05 -5.12
N GLU A 126 21.23 9.44 -4.89
CA GLU A 126 22.35 10.09 -4.21
C GLU A 126 23.67 9.70 -4.87
N ASN A 127 24.51 10.70 -5.19
CA ASN A 127 25.83 10.50 -5.78
C ASN A 127 25.82 9.59 -7.04
N GLY A 128 24.76 9.69 -7.86
CA GLY A 128 24.59 8.90 -9.08
C GLY A 128 24.19 7.43 -8.85
N ARG A 129 23.74 7.08 -7.64
CA ARG A 129 23.15 5.77 -7.30
C ARG A 129 21.68 5.92 -6.96
N THR A 130 20.87 4.96 -7.40
CA THR A 130 19.44 4.88 -7.06
C THR A 130 19.26 3.96 -5.86
N TYR A 131 18.48 4.43 -4.90
CA TYR A 131 18.01 3.70 -3.72
C TYR A 131 16.51 3.52 -3.85
N GLU A 132 16.06 2.27 -3.83
CA GLU A 132 14.65 1.90 -4.02
C GLU A 132 14.11 1.26 -2.73
N SER A 133 12.86 1.56 -2.40
CA SER A 133 12.13 0.85 -1.35
C SER A 133 11.91 -0.62 -1.70
N ASP A 134 11.93 -1.50 -0.69
CA ASP A 134 11.66 -2.93 -0.89
C ASP A 134 10.16 -3.26 -1.08
N TRP A 135 9.27 -2.30 -0.81
CA TRP A 135 7.84 -2.45 -1.00
C TRP A 135 7.40 -2.13 -2.43
N THR A 136 6.34 -2.77 -2.88
CA THR A 136 5.76 -2.67 -4.23
C THR A 136 4.59 -1.69 -4.33
N ARG A 137 3.85 -1.52 -3.24
CA ARG A 137 2.76 -0.55 -3.08
C ARG A 137 2.64 -0.12 -1.62
N MET A 138 2.13 1.08 -1.38
CA MET A 138 1.74 1.56 -0.06
C MET A 138 0.40 2.28 -0.10
N ASP A 139 -0.50 1.98 0.83
CA ASP A 139 -1.77 2.69 1.03
C ASP A 139 -1.84 3.25 2.44
N ILE A 140 -2.28 4.50 2.56
CA ILE A 140 -2.31 5.25 3.81
C ILE A 140 -3.69 5.90 3.93
N ALA A 141 -4.31 5.80 5.10
CA ALA A 141 -5.58 6.48 5.37
C ALA A 141 -5.68 6.95 6.82
N SER A 142 -6.20 8.15 7.02
CA SER A 142 -6.57 8.62 8.35
C SER A 142 -7.78 7.85 8.88
N TRP A 143 -8.01 7.89 10.19
CA TRP A 143 -9.16 7.21 10.80
C TRP A 143 -10.53 7.64 10.25
N ASN A 144 -10.62 8.84 9.66
CA ASN A 144 -11.86 9.33 9.06
C ASN A 144 -12.13 8.77 7.65
N ASN A 145 -11.12 8.18 7.00
CA ASN A 145 -11.17 7.81 5.58
C ASN A 145 -11.06 6.30 5.32
N LEU A 146 -11.20 5.46 6.36
CA LEU A 146 -11.14 3.99 6.25
C LEU A 146 -12.23 3.37 5.35
N GLY A 147 -13.27 4.14 5.01
CA GLY A 147 -14.40 3.65 4.20
C GLY A 147 -13.98 3.14 2.82
N MET A 148 -12.82 3.54 2.30
CA MET A 148 -12.33 3.11 0.99
C MET A 148 -12.12 1.59 0.89
N TRP A 149 -11.70 0.93 1.97
CA TRP A 149 -11.45 -0.51 1.95
C TRP A 149 -12.71 -1.38 2.07
N ARG A 150 -13.90 -0.77 2.07
CA ARG A 150 -15.17 -1.51 2.11
C ARG A 150 -15.67 -1.93 0.73
N ASP A 151 -15.21 -1.27 -0.33
CA ASP A 151 -15.74 -1.45 -1.68
C ASP A 151 -14.85 -2.34 -2.56
N LYS A 152 -15.20 -3.63 -2.67
CA LYS A 152 -14.53 -4.57 -3.56
C LYS A 152 -14.68 -4.22 -5.05
N ARG A 153 -15.67 -3.44 -5.46
CA ARG A 153 -15.79 -2.97 -6.85
C ARG A 153 -14.76 -1.87 -7.12
N GLN A 154 -14.56 -0.97 -6.15
CA GLN A 154 -13.50 0.01 -6.21
C GLN A 154 -12.13 -0.67 -6.32
N ALA A 155 -11.85 -1.70 -5.50
CA ALA A 155 -10.60 -2.46 -5.58
C ALA A 155 -10.30 -3.01 -6.99
N ARG A 156 -11.29 -3.64 -7.63
CA ARG A 156 -11.15 -4.18 -8.99
C ARG A 156 -10.97 -3.08 -10.03
N GLY A 157 -11.68 -1.97 -9.88
CA GLY A 157 -11.53 -0.80 -10.74
C GLY A 157 -10.13 -0.19 -10.63
N LEU A 158 -9.58 -0.14 -9.42
CA LEU A 158 -8.23 0.36 -9.16
C LEU A 158 -7.17 -0.53 -9.83
N ALA A 159 -7.25 -1.85 -9.66
CA ALA A 159 -6.32 -2.78 -10.32
C ALA A 159 -6.26 -2.60 -11.84
N ARG A 160 -7.42 -2.38 -12.48
CA ARG A 160 -7.49 -2.07 -13.92
C ARG A 160 -6.86 -0.74 -14.27
N ASN A 161 -7.13 0.29 -13.47
CA ASN A 161 -6.61 1.63 -13.72
C ASN A 161 -5.09 1.69 -13.53
N ASP A 162 -4.55 0.96 -12.56
CA ASP A 162 -3.11 0.88 -12.29
C ASP A 162 -2.36 0.18 -13.44
N LEU A 163 -2.96 -0.84 -14.06
CA LEU A 163 -2.37 -1.53 -15.22
C LEU A 163 -2.58 -0.81 -16.54
N ARG A 164 -3.63 0.00 -16.67
CA ARG A 164 -4.02 0.66 -17.93
C ARG A 164 -2.86 1.33 -18.68
N PRO A 165 -1.92 2.05 -18.04
CA PRO A 165 -0.77 2.65 -18.73
C PRO A 165 0.15 1.64 -19.43
N TYR A 166 0.15 0.39 -18.99
CA TYR A 166 1.02 -0.69 -19.47
C TYR A 166 0.33 -1.63 -20.45
N LEU A 167 -1.01 -1.52 -20.56
CA LEU A 167 -1.84 -2.38 -21.41
C LEU A 167 -2.34 -1.66 -22.66
N GLN A 168 -2.24 -0.33 -22.72
CA GLN A 168 -2.53 0.42 -23.94
C GLN A 168 -1.34 0.30 -24.87
N GLU A 169 -1.54 -0.37 -26.01
CA GLU A 169 -0.60 -0.36 -27.13
C GLU A 169 -0.23 1.09 -27.49
N LEU A 170 1.06 1.37 -27.62
CA LEU A 170 1.58 2.56 -28.29
C LEU A 170 1.25 2.52 -29.78
#